data_AF-A0A674HXK3-F1
#
_entry.id   AF-A0A674HXK3-F1
#
_cell.length_a   1.000
_cell.length_b   1.000
_cell.length_c   1.000
_cell.angle_alpha   90.00
_cell.angle_beta   90.00
_cell.angle_gamma   90.00
#
_symmetry.space_group_name_H-M   'P 1'
#
loop_
_entity.id
_entity.type
_entity.pdbx_description
1 polymer ?
#
loop_
_entity_poly.entity_id
_entity_poly.type
_entity_poly.pdbx_seq_one_letter_code
_entity_poly.pdbx_strand_id
1 'polypeptide(L)'
;MRRVNLKLVAFACVTVAFWAEGGQRRATGGGSRRRSHRVQQGQCSYTFVLPEAEPQPCLPTRATLRANTLQGDSPAATLQTHNWSAQRVQQLERVLENNTQWLLKLESYVQMNVKSEMVRIQQNVAQNQTATMLEIGTNLLNQTAEQSRKLTFVEAQVLNQTARIEIQLLENSLSTNKLEKQLLLQTTEIHKLQNMNNWGSLLAPFRVRKAQLLSGLYPCPGAVGRWAYRPPSPNHQ
;
A
#
# COMPACT_ATOMS: atom_id res chain seq x y z
N MET A 1 -3.98 -20.19 -18.84
CA MET A 1 -5.36 -19.64 -18.78
C MET A 1 -5.37 -18.45 -17.82
N ARG A 2 -5.33 -17.22 -18.35
CA ARG A 2 -5.33 -15.99 -17.53
C ARG A 2 -6.78 -15.56 -17.31
N ARG A 3 -7.32 -15.74 -16.11
CA ARG A 3 -8.61 -15.15 -15.72
C ARG A 3 -8.39 -13.67 -15.41
N VAL A 4 -8.52 -12.83 -16.43
CA VAL A 4 -8.61 -11.38 -16.26
C VAL A 4 -9.96 -11.08 -15.64
N ASN A 5 -9.94 -10.43 -14.47
CA ASN A 5 -11.13 -10.11 -13.68
C ASN A 5 -12.06 -9.17 -14.48
N LEU A 6 -13.22 -9.68 -14.89
CA LEU A 6 -14.23 -8.95 -15.66
C LEU A 6 -14.74 -7.68 -14.94
N LYS A 7 -14.57 -7.62 -13.61
CA LYS A 7 -14.89 -6.44 -12.80
C LYS A 7 -13.86 -5.30 -12.90
N LEU A 8 -12.62 -5.60 -13.29
CA LEU A 8 -11.57 -4.58 -13.47
C LEU A 8 -11.75 -3.81 -14.79
N VAL A 9 -12.25 -4.50 -15.84
CA VAL A 9 -12.55 -3.87 -17.14
C VAL A 9 -13.80 -2.99 -17.06
N ALA A 10 -14.80 -3.36 -16.24
CA ALA A 10 -15.99 -2.54 -16.04
C ALA A 10 -15.70 -1.23 -15.28
N PHE A 11 -14.73 -1.23 -14.36
CA PHE A 11 -14.32 -0.01 -13.64
C PHE A 11 -13.45 0.93 -14.49
N ALA A 12 -12.73 0.40 -15.48
CA ALA A 12 -11.94 1.21 -16.42
C ALA A 12 -12.80 1.95 -17.46
N CYS A 13 -14.03 1.49 -17.75
CA CYS A 13 -14.93 2.15 -18.71
C CYS A 13 -15.82 3.25 -18.11
N VAL A 14 -15.91 3.39 -16.78
CA VAL A 14 -16.80 4.39 -16.13
C VAL A 14 -16.08 5.71 -15.80
N THR A 15 -14.75 5.76 -15.87
CA THR A 15 -13.98 6.99 -15.54
C THR A 15 -13.61 7.86 -16.75
N VAL A 16 -13.93 7.45 -17.98
CA VAL A 16 -13.64 8.23 -19.21
C VAL A 16 -14.87 9.00 -19.74
N ALA A 17 -16.03 8.90 -19.08
CA ALA A 17 -17.28 9.52 -19.55
C ALA A 17 -17.78 10.70 -18.68
N PHE A 18 -16.91 11.34 -17.90
CA PHE A 18 -17.25 12.56 -17.18
C PHE A 18 -16.20 13.61 -17.50
N TRP A 19 -16.48 14.45 -18.50
CA TRP A 19 -16.01 15.84 -18.73
C TRP A 19 -16.22 16.18 -20.22
N ALA A 20 -17.47 16.20 -20.68
CA ALA A 20 -17.84 16.85 -21.94
C ALA A 20 -19.36 17.06 -21.99
N GLU A 21 -19.90 17.98 -21.18
CA GLU A 21 -21.28 18.46 -21.39
C GLU A 21 -21.42 19.89 -20.84
N GLY A 22 -20.75 20.83 -21.51
CA GLY A 22 -21.10 22.24 -21.44
C GLY A 22 -22.41 22.46 -22.20
N GLY A 23 -23.54 22.30 -21.51
CA GLY A 23 -24.87 22.51 -22.08
C GLY A 23 -25.06 23.94 -22.60
N GLN A 24 -24.95 24.13 -23.91
CA GLN A 24 -25.27 25.39 -24.56
C GLN A 24 -26.78 25.44 -24.85
N ARG A 25 -27.57 25.91 -23.86
CA ARG A 25 -28.97 26.27 -24.11
C ARG A 25 -29.01 27.55 -24.94
N ARG A 26 -29.26 27.42 -26.25
CA ARG A 26 -29.77 28.52 -27.08
C ARG A 26 -31.20 28.84 -26.62
N ALA A 27 -31.34 29.95 -25.89
CA ALA A 27 -32.61 30.65 -25.78
C ALA A 27 -32.57 31.82 -26.76
N THR A 28 -33.27 31.67 -27.88
CA THR A 28 -33.74 32.78 -28.70
C THR A 28 -34.74 33.60 -27.88
N GLY A 29 -34.42 34.87 -27.65
CA GLY A 29 -35.29 35.83 -26.97
C GLY A 29 -34.54 37.14 -26.74
N GLY A 30 -34.90 38.16 -27.51
CA GLY A 30 -34.25 39.47 -27.49
C GLY A 30 -34.32 40.18 -26.14
N GLY A 31 -33.32 41.01 -25.91
CA GLY A 31 -33.19 41.86 -24.72
C GLY A 31 -31.72 41.92 -24.30
N SER A 32 -31.13 43.12 -24.35
CA SER A 32 -29.76 43.40 -23.90
C SER A 32 -29.52 42.82 -22.50
N ARG A 33 -28.83 41.67 -22.42
CA ARG A 33 -28.68 40.92 -21.17
C ARG A 33 -27.19 40.67 -20.94
N ARG A 34 -26.64 41.50 -20.06
CA ARG A 34 -25.31 41.44 -19.44
C ARG A 34 -24.74 40.02 -19.46
N ARG A 35 -23.66 39.83 -20.21
CA ARG A 35 -22.94 38.55 -20.31
C ARG A 35 -22.16 38.33 -19.02
N SER A 36 -22.81 37.80 -18.00
CA SER A 36 -22.14 37.42 -16.75
C SER A 36 -21.37 36.12 -16.95
N HIS A 37 -20.08 36.15 -16.65
CA HIS A 37 -19.21 34.98 -16.67
C HIS A 37 -19.07 34.45 -15.24
N ARG A 38 -19.55 33.23 -15.00
CA ARG A 38 -19.54 32.58 -13.69
C ARG A 38 -18.51 31.45 -13.70
N VAL A 39 -17.64 31.43 -12.70
CA VAL A 39 -16.63 30.38 -12.50
C VAL A 39 -16.90 29.70 -11.16
N GLN A 40 -16.90 28.36 -11.18
CA GLN A 40 -17.13 27.51 -10.01
C GLN A 40 -15.80 26.89 -9.58
N GLN A 41 -15.38 27.09 -8.33
CA GLN A 41 -14.22 26.40 -7.76
C GLN A 41 -14.60 25.88 -6.36
N GLY A 42 -14.79 24.57 -6.24
CA GLY A 42 -15.25 23.95 -5.00
C GLY A 42 -16.68 24.33 -4.61
N GLN A 43 -16.92 24.63 -3.32
CA GLN A 43 -18.23 25.05 -2.80
C GLN A 43 -18.51 26.56 -2.92
N CYS A 44 -17.57 27.35 -3.43
CA CYS A 44 -17.73 28.80 -3.58
C CYS A 44 -17.94 29.17 -5.05
N SER A 45 -18.94 30.02 -5.30
CA SER A 45 -19.22 30.55 -6.64
C SER A 45 -18.86 32.02 -6.75
N TYR A 46 -17.97 32.36 -7.68
CA TYR A 46 -17.58 33.74 -7.96
C TYR A 46 -18.19 34.21 -9.29
N THR A 47 -18.75 35.41 -9.28
CA THR A 47 -19.41 36.00 -10.46
C THR A 47 -18.71 37.31 -10.78
N PHE A 48 -18.18 37.42 -12.00
CA PHE A 48 -17.55 38.64 -12.48
C PHE A 48 -18.55 39.40 -13.34
N VAL A 49 -18.83 40.64 -12.95
CA VAL A 49 -19.64 41.58 -13.72
C VAL A 49 -18.68 42.61 -14.30
N LEU A 50 -18.39 42.53 -15.58
CA LEU A 50 -17.64 43.58 -16.28
C LEU A 50 -18.58 44.78 -16.47
N PRO A 51 -18.15 46.00 -16.11
CA PRO A 51 -18.86 47.23 -16.52
C PRO A 51 -18.81 47.36 -18.04
N GLU A 52 -19.98 47.37 -18.70
CA GLU A 52 -20.08 47.69 -20.13
C GLU A 52 -19.74 49.18 -20.31
N ALA A 53 -18.68 49.50 -21.07
CA ALA A 53 -18.50 50.84 -21.60
C ALA A 53 -19.59 51.07 -22.67
N GLU A 54 -20.44 52.08 -22.45
CA GLU A 54 -21.50 52.44 -23.39
C GLU A 54 -20.94 52.71 -24.80
N PRO A 55 -21.56 52.19 -25.87
CA PRO A 55 -21.16 52.49 -27.23
C PRO A 55 -21.64 53.90 -27.63
N GLN A 56 -20.72 54.85 -27.82
CA GLN A 56 -20.99 56.12 -28.47
C GLN A 56 -21.48 55.91 -29.92
N PRO A 57 -22.54 56.60 -30.38
CA PRO A 57 -22.94 56.54 -31.78
C PRO A 57 -21.93 57.29 -32.67
N CYS A 58 -21.32 56.60 -33.62
CA CYS A 58 -20.55 57.21 -34.70
C CYS A 58 -21.47 58.08 -35.58
N LEU A 59 -21.11 59.35 -35.79
CA LEU A 59 -21.74 60.24 -36.77
C LEU A 59 -21.18 59.97 -38.18
N PRO A 60 -21.97 59.95 -39.27
CA PRO A 60 -21.46 59.69 -40.60
C PRO A 60 -20.81 60.92 -41.26
N THR A 61 -19.74 60.65 -42.01
CA THR A 61 -18.88 61.59 -42.74
C THR A 61 -19.58 62.23 -43.95
N ARG A 62 -19.57 63.58 -43.95
CA ARG A 62 -19.49 64.57 -45.06
C ARG A 62 -20.15 64.26 -46.41
N ALA A 63 -21.04 65.17 -46.82
CA ALA A 63 -20.85 65.99 -48.03
C ALA A 63 -21.90 67.12 -48.10
N THR A 64 -21.46 68.38 -47.99
CA THR A 64 -21.79 69.47 -48.93
C THR A 64 -21.09 70.77 -48.52
N LEU A 65 -20.65 71.48 -49.55
CA LEU A 65 -19.75 72.62 -49.56
C LEU A 65 -20.09 73.72 -48.55
N ARG A 66 -19.06 74.24 -47.87
CA ARG A 66 -19.03 75.66 -47.48
C ARG A 66 -17.80 76.29 -48.11
N ALA A 67 -18.06 77.07 -49.14
CA ALA A 67 -17.08 77.85 -49.89
C ALA A 67 -16.71 79.13 -49.12
N ASN A 68 -15.49 79.62 -49.42
CA ASN A 68 -14.97 80.98 -49.21
C ASN A 68 -14.53 81.28 -47.76
N THR A 69 -13.25 81.56 -47.46
CA THR A 69 -12.36 82.59 -48.03
C THR A 69 -10.92 82.28 -47.58
N LEU A 70 -9.99 82.01 -48.51
CA LEU A 70 -8.94 82.91 -49.01
C LEU A 70 -8.02 83.53 -47.93
N GLN A 71 -6.84 82.89 -47.78
CA GLN A 71 -5.49 83.48 -47.83
C GLN A 71 -5.33 84.96 -47.47
N GLY A 72 -4.61 85.23 -46.37
CA GLY A 72 -4.04 86.54 -46.05
C GLY A 72 -2.74 86.38 -45.27
N ASP A 73 -1.62 86.55 -45.96
CA ASP A 73 -0.27 86.59 -45.38
C ASP A 73 -0.13 87.77 -44.39
N SER A 74 0.36 87.47 -43.19
CA SER A 74 0.86 88.48 -42.25
C SER A 74 2.08 87.92 -41.49
N PRO A 75 3.30 88.48 -41.60
CA PRO A 75 4.52 87.79 -41.17
C PRO A 75 4.79 87.79 -39.66
N ALA A 76 3.98 88.49 -38.86
CA ALA A 76 4.28 88.70 -37.43
C ALA A 76 3.49 87.77 -36.48
N ALA A 77 2.28 87.34 -36.87
CA ALA A 77 1.47 86.45 -36.05
C ALA A 77 1.91 84.98 -36.18
N THR A 78 2.32 84.57 -37.38
CA THR A 78 2.80 83.20 -37.67
C THR A 78 4.04 82.84 -36.88
N LEU A 79 4.98 83.78 -36.67
CA LEU A 79 6.23 83.53 -35.94
C LEU A 79 6.01 83.20 -34.45
N GLN A 80 5.02 83.80 -33.78
CA GLN A 80 4.71 83.49 -32.38
C GLN A 80 3.94 82.18 -32.21
N THR A 81 2.96 81.90 -33.09
CA THR A 81 2.23 80.62 -33.07
C THR A 81 3.13 79.44 -33.42
N HIS A 82 4.11 79.65 -34.32
CA HIS A 82 5.07 78.62 -34.72
C HIS A 82 6.11 78.33 -33.63
N ASN A 83 6.46 79.33 -32.81
CA ASN A 83 7.37 79.13 -31.68
C ASN A 83 6.68 78.40 -30.52
N TRP A 84 5.41 78.73 -30.25
CA TRP A 84 4.59 78.03 -29.25
C TRP A 84 4.29 76.57 -29.63
N SER A 85 3.99 76.31 -30.90
CA SER A 85 3.77 74.94 -31.38
C SER A 85 5.06 74.11 -31.31
N ALA A 86 6.21 74.68 -31.69
CA ALA A 86 7.51 74.02 -31.57
C ALA A 86 7.85 73.68 -30.11
N GLN A 87 7.62 74.60 -29.17
CA GLN A 87 7.88 74.37 -27.74
C GLN A 87 7.00 73.26 -27.16
N ARG A 88 5.74 73.15 -27.61
CA ARG A 88 4.79 72.11 -27.21
C ARG A 88 5.17 70.74 -27.79
N VAL A 89 5.62 70.69 -29.04
CA VAL A 89 6.14 69.46 -29.66
C VAL A 89 7.38 68.99 -28.92
N GLN A 90 8.32 69.89 -28.62
CA GLN A 90 9.55 69.57 -27.88
C GLN A 90 9.30 69.12 -26.43
N GLN A 91 8.18 69.56 -25.82
CA GLN A 91 7.74 69.04 -24.53
C GLN A 91 7.13 67.64 -24.66
N LEU A 92 6.33 67.39 -25.69
CA LEU A 92 5.77 66.07 -25.96
C LEU A 92 6.85 65.04 -26.30
N GLU A 93 7.89 65.44 -27.05
CA GLU A 93 9.07 64.60 -27.32
C GLU A 93 9.76 64.19 -26.02
N ARG A 94 10.00 65.12 -25.09
CA ARG A 94 10.58 64.81 -23.77
C ARG A 94 9.69 63.88 -22.94
N VAL A 95 8.37 64.07 -22.98
CA VAL A 95 7.43 63.18 -22.28
C VAL A 95 7.45 61.79 -22.93
N LEU A 96 7.49 61.70 -24.25
CA LEU A 96 7.55 60.44 -24.97
C LEU A 96 8.85 59.69 -24.66
N GLU A 97 10.00 60.38 -24.69
CA GLU A 97 11.31 59.82 -24.34
C GLU A 97 11.35 59.30 -22.89
N ASN A 98 10.74 60.04 -21.96
CA ASN A 98 10.66 59.60 -20.57
C ASN A 98 9.77 58.35 -20.43
N ASN A 99 8.62 58.33 -21.10
CA ASN A 99 7.71 57.18 -21.08
C ASN A 99 8.36 55.94 -21.71
N THR A 100 9.07 56.06 -22.83
CA THR A 100 9.77 54.94 -23.45
C THR A 100 10.90 54.42 -22.56
N GLN A 101 11.67 55.31 -21.93
CA GLN A 101 12.71 54.93 -20.98
C GLN A 101 12.14 54.23 -19.74
N TRP A 102 11.00 54.70 -19.24
CA TRP A 102 10.33 54.07 -18.10
C TRP A 102 9.74 52.71 -18.45
N LEU A 103 9.17 52.55 -19.66
CA LEU A 103 8.69 51.26 -20.17
C LEU A 103 9.81 50.23 -20.26
N LEU A 104 11.00 50.61 -20.76
CA LEU A 104 12.16 49.73 -20.82
C LEU A 104 12.64 49.29 -19.42
N LYS A 105 12.62 50.20 -18.44
CA LYS A 105 12.95 49.88 -17.05
C LYS A 105 11.92 48.92 -16.44
N LEU A 106 10.63 49.15 -16.68
CA LEU A 106 9.58 48.25 -16.22
C LEU A 106 9.69 46.87 -16.85
N GLU A 107 9.92 46.79 -18.15
CA GLU A 107 10.10 45.53 -18.86
C GLU A 107 11.27 44.75 -18.26
N SER A 108 12.42 45.41 -18.05
CA SER A 108 13.58 44.80 -17.40
C SER A 108 13.26 44.31 -15.98
N TYR A 109 12.52 45.10 -15.19
CA TYR A 109 12.12 44.72 -13.84
C TYR A 109 11.20 43.49 -13.83
N VAL A 110 10.17 43.48 -14.68
CA VAL A 110 9.25 42.35 -14.82
C VAL A 110 9.99 41.11 -15.30
N GLN A 111 10.85 41.23 -16.31
CA GLN A 111 11.60 40.11 -16.86
C GLN A 111 12.54 39.49 -15.82
N MET A 112 13.24 40.32 -15.04
CA MET A 112 14.11 39.85 -13.96
C MET A 112 13.31 39.14 -12.87
N ASN A 113 12.16 39.70 -12.48
CA ASN A 113 11.32 39.12 -11.43
C ASN A 113 10.73 37.77 -11.88
N VAL A 114 10.20 37.68 -13.11
CA VAL A 114 9.69 36.44 -13.70
C VAL A 114 10.78 35.37 -13.78
N LYS A 115 11.99 35.74 -14.22
CA LYS A 115 13.12 34.80 -14.28
C LYS A 115 13.48 34.28 -12.88
N SER A 116 13.53 35.15 -11.88
CA SER A 116 13.84 34.75 -10.51
C SER A 116 12.76 33.84 -9.90
N GLU A 117 11.48 34.15 -10.12
CA GLU A 117 10.35 33.34 -9.66
C GLU A 117 10.33 31.97 -10.37
N MET A 118 10.65 31.92 -11.66
CA MET A 118 10.72 30.65 -12.38
C MET A 118 11.81 29.72 -11.81
N VAL A 119 12.98 30.26 -11.49
CA VAL A 119 14.05 29.49 -10.82
C VAL A 119 13.58 29.02 -9.44
N ARG A 120 12.91 29.88 -8.68
CA ARG A 120 12.37 29.54 -7.35
C ARG A 120 11.31 28.44 -7.42
N ILE A 121 10.41 28.50 -8.40
CA ILE A 121 9.39 27.47 -8.65
C ILE A 121 10.05 26.14 -9.02
N GLN A 122 11.02 26.15 -9.94
CA GLN A 122 11.75 24.93 -10.32
C GLN A 122 12.45 24.30 -9.12
N GLN A 123 13.11 25.11 -8.29
CA GLN A 123 13.79 24.65 -7.09
C GLN A 123 12.81 24.04 -6.09
N ASN A 124 11.67 24.69 -5.85
CA ASN A 124 10.64 24.17 -4.94
C ASN A 124 10.04 22.85 -5.44
N VAL A 125 9.82 22.73 -6.76
CA VAL A 125 9.33 21.47 -7.36
C VAL A 125 10.38 20.36 -7.18
N ALA A 126 11.64 20.64 -7.48
CA ALA A 126 12.72 19.66 -7.31
C ALA A 126 12.88 19.24 -5.84
N GLN A 127 12.80 20.18 -4.90
CA GLN A 127 12.85 19.89 -3.47
C GLN A 127 11.66 19.07 -3.00
N ASN A 128 10.44 19.41 -3.43
CA ASN A 128 9.24 18.65 -3.06
C ASN A 128 9.28 17.22 -3.64
N GLN A 129 9.69 17.07 -4.90
CA GLN A 129 9.93 15.76 -5.51
C GLN A 129 11.01 14.96 -4.75
N THR A 130 12.07 15.61 -4.31
CA THR A 130 13.12 14.95 -3.50
C THR A 130 12.58 14.55 -2.13
N ALA A 131 11.80 15.41 -1.46
CA ALA A 131 11.20 15.12 -0.17
C ALA A 131 10.24 13.91 -0.25
N THR A 132 9.34 13.90 -1.23
CA THR A 132 8.42 12.76 -1.46
C THR A 132 9.16 11.47 -1.79
N MET A 133 10.23 11.53 -2.60
CA MET A 133 11.06 10.35 -2.88
C MET A 133 11.74 9.81 -1.61
N LEU A 134 12.29 10.69 -0.77
CA LEU A 134 12.92 10.32 0.50
C LEU A 134 11.90 9.76 1.49
N GLU A 135 10.69 10.33 1.53
CA GLU A 135 9.60 9.83 2.37
C GLU A 135 9.19 8.41 1.95
N ILE A 136 9.00 8.16 0.65
CA ILE A 136 8.70 6.82 0.14
C ILE A 136 9.83 5.84 0.50
N GLY A 137 11.09 6.23 0.30
CA GLY A 137 12.25 5.42 0.65
C GLY A 137 12.30 5.08 2.14
N THR A 138 12.04 6.07 2.99
CA THR A 138 12.03 5.89 4.45
C THR A 138 10.90 4.98 4.91
N ASN A 139 9.70 5.14 4.35
CA ASN A 139 8.54 4.30 4.67
C ASN A 139 8.79 2.83 4.29
N LEU A 140 9.36 2.59 3.11
CA LEU A 140 9.71 1.26 2.65
C LEU A 140 10.81 0.62 3.52
N LEU A 141 11.84 1.38 3.88
CA LEU A 141 12.89 0.92 4.78
C LEU A 141 12.34 0.61 6.18
N ASN A 142 11.44 1.43 6.72
CA ASN A 142 10.82 1.19 8.02
C ASN A 142 9.96 -0.09 8.01
N GLN A 143 9.12 -0.27 6.98
CA GLN A 143 8.34 -1.49 6.79
C GLN A 143 9.23 -2.73 6.66
N THR A 144 10.33 -2.62 5.89
CA THR A 144 11.30 -3.71 5.72
C THR A 144 11.98 -4.06 7.04
N ALA A 145 12.40 -3.07 7.83
CA ALA A 145 12.99 -3.28 9.14
C ALA A 145 12.01 -3.95 10.12
N GLU A 146 10.74 -3.56 10.10
CA GLU A 146 9.71 -4.20 10.92
C GLU A 146 9.43 -5.64 10.50
N GLN A 147 9.32 -5.91 9.18
CA GLN A 147 9.19 -7.26 8.66
C GLN A 147 10.39 -8.14 9.00
N SER A 148 11.61 -7.60 8.91
CA SER A 148 12.82 -8.31 9.33
C SER A 148 12.74 -8.71 10.80
N ARG A 149 12.30 -7.82 11.70
CA ARG A 149 12.12 -8.16 13.12
C ARG A 149 11.07 -9.25 13.35
N LYS A 150 9.94 -9.19 12.65
CA LYS A 150 8.89 -10.23 12.70
C LYS A 150 9.42 -11.59 12.25
N LEU A 151 10.19 -11.60 11.16
CA LEU A 151 10.79 -12.83 10.65
C LEU A 151 11.80 -13.41 11.64
N THR A 152 12.67 -12.59 12.23
CA THR A 152 13.63 -13.03 13.26
C THR A 152 12.92 -13.61 14.49
N PHE A 153 11.78 -13.04 14.91
CA PHE A 153 10.99 -13.60 16.00
C PHE A 153 10.48 -15.02 15.66
N VAL A 154 9.90 -15.18 14.46
CA VAL A 154 9.40 -16.48 13.99
C VAL A 154 10.55 -17.48 13.84
N GLU A 155 11.70 -17.06 13.32
CA GLU A 155 12.89 -17.89 13.19
C GLU A 155 13.37 -18.40 14.56
N ALA A 156 13.50 -17.52 15.55
CA ALA A 156 13.86 -17.91 16.91
C ALA A 156 12.82 -18.86 17.54
N GLN A 157 11.53 -18.64 17.28
CA GLN A 157 10.46 -19.51 17.74
C GLN A 157 10.56 -20.91 17.11
N VAL A 158 10.77 -21.00 15.80
CA VAL A 158 10.92 -22.27 15.08
C VAL A 158 12.14 -23.03 15.61
N LEU A 159 13.28 -22.36 15.77
CA LEU A 159 14.50 -22.97 16.32
C LEU A 159 14.27 -23.49 17.75
N ASN A 160 13.57 -22.74 18.60
CA ASN A 160 13.25 -23.19 19.95
C ASN A 160 12.34 -24.44 19.95
N GLN A 161 11.34 -24.46 19.06
CA GLN A 161 10.46 -25.63 18.90
C GLN A 161 11.22 -26.84 18.37
N THR A 162 12.08 -26.66 17.37
CA THR A 162 12.92 -27.72 16.82
C THR A 162 13.84 -28.30 17.89
N ALA A 163 14.52 -27.47 18.69
CA ALA A 163 15.38 -27.93 19.77
C ALA A 163 14.61 -28.72 20.84
N ARG A 164 13.39 -28.31 21.17
CA ARG A 164 12.52 -29.06 22.11
C ARG A 164 12.14 -30.43 21.58
N ILE A 165 11.76 -30.51 20.31
CA ILE A 165 11.41 -31.79 19.67
C ILE A 165 12.64 -32.69 19.57
N GLU A 166 13.80 -32.15 19.25
CA GLU A 166 15.05 -32.89 19.18
C GLU A 166 15.41 -33.52 20.53
N ILE A 167 15.29 -32.77 21.63
CA ILE A 167 15.49 -33.30 22.99
C ILE A 167 14.49 -34.42 23.29
N GLN A 168 13.20 -34.22 23.00
CA GLN A 168 12.18 -35.25 23.23
C GLN A 168 12.43 -36.52 22.41
N LEU A 169 12.90 -36.38 21.17
CA LEU A 169 13.22 -37.51 20.31
C LEU A 169 14.42 -38.29 20.87
N LEU A 170 15.44 -37.60 21.36
CA LEU A 170 16.60 -38.22 22.02
C LEU A 170 16.18 -38.96 23.30
N GLU A 171 15.37 -38.34 24.15
CA GLU A 171 14.83 -38.98 25.37
C GLU A 171 14.00 -40.22 25.06
N ASN A 172 13.17 -40.16 24.00
CA ASN A 172 12.39 -41.29 23.54
C ASN A 172 13.31 -42.41 23.04
N SER A 173 14.32 -42.10 22.23
CA SER A 173 15.30 -43.08 21.73
C SER A 173 16.06 -43.80 22.85
N LEU A 174 16.40 -43.10 23.94
CA LEU A 174 17.03 -43.69 25.11
C LEU A 174 16.07 -44.61 25.86
N SER A 175 14.81 -44.20 25.97
CA SER A 175 13.75 -44.98 26.61
C SER A 175 13.44 -46.26 25.82
N THR A 176 13.33 -46.18 24.50
CA THR A 176 13.14 -47.35 23.63
C THR A 176 14.34 -48.28 23.69
N ASN A 177 15.58 -47.77 23.65
CA ASN A 177 16.77 -48.62 23.77
C ASN A 177 16.83 -49.37 25.12
N LYS A 178 16.42 -48.71 26.20
CA LYS A 178 16.31 -49.35 27.51
C LYS A 178 15.27 -50.45 27.52
N LEU A 179 14.09 -50.21 26.93
CA LEU A 179 13.03 -51.20 26.81
C LEU A 179 13.46 -52.38 25.92
N GLU A 180 14.13 -52.13 24.79
CA GLU A 180 14.68 -53.17 23.91
C GLU A 180 15.64 -54.10 24.66
N LYS A 181 16.55 -53.54 25.46
CA LYS A 181 17.47 -54.32 26.30
C LYS A 181 16.73 -55.17 27.33
N GLN A 182 15.72 -54.61 27.99
CA GLN A 182 14.90 -55.34 28.95
C GLN A 182 14.11 -56.47 28.27
N LEU A 183 13.56 -56.21 27.08
CA LEU A 183 12.83 -57.20 26.29
C LEU A 183 13.75 -58.36 25.91
N LEU A 184 14.95 -58.08 25.40
CA LEU A 184 15.94 -59.10 25.07
C LEU A 184 16.28 -59.97 26.29
N LEU A 185 16.53 -59.36 27.45
CA LEU A 185 16.79 -60.09 28.68
C LEU A 185 15.59 -60.98 29.06
N GLN A 186 14.37 -60.46 29.04
CA GLN A 186 13.17 -61.25 29.34
C GLN A 186 12.98 -62.40 28.35
N THR A 187 13.18 -62.17 27.05
CA THR A 187 13.09 -63.23 26.03
C THR A 187 14.11 -64.34 26.29
N THR A 188 15.35 -64.02 26.66
CA THR A 188 16.35 -65.03 27.00
C THR A 188 15.98 -65.86 28.23
N GLU A 189 15.44 -65.22 29.28
CA GLU A 189 15.02 -65.95 30.49
C GLU A 189 13.79 -66.83 30.22
N ILE A 190 12.83 -66.36 29.39
CA ILE A 190 11.69 -67.17 28.95
C ILE A 190 12.19 -68.40 28.20
N HIS A 191 13.13 -68.27 27.26
CA HIS A 191 13.67 -69.41 26.53
C HIS A 191 14.36 -70.41 27.46
N LYS A 192 15.11 -69.94 28.46
CA LYS A 192 15.72 -70.79 29.47
C LYS A 192 14.68 -71.55 30.29
N LEU A 193 13.64 -70.87 30.76
CA LEU A 193 12.53 -71.49 31.51
C LEU A 193 11.76 -72.50 30.65
N GLN A 194 11.51 -72.18 29.38
CA GLN A 194 10.88 -73.10 28.42
C GLN A 194 11.69 -74.37 28.23
N ASN A 195 13.01 -74.27 28.11
CA ASN A 195 13.89 -75.43 28.01
C ASN A 195 13.87 -76.29 29.28
N MET A 196 13.92 -75.66 30.46
CA MET A 196 13.80 -76.37 31.74
C MET A 196 12.46 -77.07 31.89
N ASN A 197 11.36 -76.43 31.46
CA ASN A 197 10.03 -77.01 31.53
C ASN A 197 9.88 -78.18 30.54
N ASN A 198 10.44 -78.07 29.33
CA ASN A 198 10.47 -79.16 28.36
C ASN A 198 11.28 -80.37 28.88
N TRP A 199 12.41 -80.12 29.54
CA TRP A 199 13.15 -81.19 30.22
C TRP A 199 12.32 -81.83 31.34
N GLY A 200 11.62 -81.01 32.14
CA GLY A 200 10.71 -81.47 33.19
C GLY A 200 9.56 -82.34 32.66
N SER A 201 8.96 -81.96 31.53
CA SER A 201 7.88 -82.71 30.89
C SER A 201 8.39 -84.02 30.27
N LEU A 202 9.57 -84.03 29.65
CA LEU A 202 10.22 -85.26 29.15
C LEU A 202 10.56 -86.24 30.27
N LEU A 203 10.96 -85.74 31.44
CA LEU A 203 11.22 -86.57 32.62
C LEU A 203 9.95 -86.93 33.41
N ALA A 204 8.80 -86.32 33.13
CA ALA A 204 7.55 -86.62 33.82
C ALA A 204 7.17 -88.12 33.78
N PRO A 205 7.18 -88.83 32.63
CA PRO A 205 6.88 -90.27 32.61
C PRO A 205 7.88 -91.10 33.43
N PHE A 206 9.17 -90.72 33.43
CA PHE A 206 10.18 -91.38 34.24
C PHE A 206 9.98 -91.13 35.74
N ARG A 207 9.60 -89.90 36.13
CA ARG A 207 9.26 -89.55 37.52
C ARG A 207 8.04 -90.32 38.00
N VAL A 208 6.98 -90.42 37.17
CA VAL A 208 5.78 -91.22 37.47
C VAL A 208 6.14 -92.71 37.60
N ARG A 209 6.90 -93.26 36.67
CA ARG A 209 7.31 -94.67 36.70
C ARG A 209 8.22 -94.99 37.91
N LYS A 210 9.13 -94.08 38.27
CA LYS A 210 9.96 -94.20 39.49
C LYS A 210 9.11 -94.13 40.76
N ALA A 211 8.13 -93.23 40.83
CA ALA A 211 7.20 -93.14 41.96
C ALA A 211 6.34 -94.41 42.09
N GLN A 212 5.90 -94.98 40.96
CA GLN A 212 5.09 -96.20 40.92
C GLN A 212 5.90 -97.46 41.29
N LEU A 213 7.19 -97.50 40.95
CA LEU A 213 8.11 -98.54 41.42
C LEU A 213 8.38 -98.41 42.93
N LEU A 214 8.58 -97.19 43.44
CA LEU A 214 8.79 -96.95 44.86
C LEU A 214 7.54 -97.25 45.70
N SER A 215 6.33 -97.00 45.18
CA SER A 215 5.08 -97.40 45.83
C SER A 215 4.75 -98.90 45.67
N GLY A 216 5.29 -99.56 44.63
CA GLY A 216 5.24 -101.02 44.50
C GLY A 216 6.17 -101.77 45.46
N LEU A 217 7.19 -101.09 46.02
CA LEU A 217 8.11 -101.63 47.03
C LEU A 217 7.57 -101.49 48.48
N TYR A 218 6.43 -100.82 48.69
CA TYR A 218 5.72 -100.78 49.97
C TYR A 218 4.21 -100.91 49.75
N PRO A 219 3.62 -102.13 49.84
CA PRO A 219 2.18 -102.24 49.97
C PRO A 219 1.81 -101.88 51.40
N CYS A 220 1.38 -100.64 51.65
CA CYS A 220 0.57 -100.31 52.83
C CYS A 220 -0.92 -100.35 52.43
N PRO A 221 -1.73 -101.25 53.01
CA PRO A 221 -3.15 -101.33 52.73
C PRO A 221 -3.89 -100.23 53.53
N GLY A 222 -4.77 -99.50 52.84
CA GLY A 222 -5.85 -98.74 53.48
C GLY A 222 -5.54 -97.28 53.79
N ALA A 223 -5.93 -96.39 52.88
CA ALA A 223 -6.36 -95.04 53.22
C ALA A 223 -7.22 -94.47 52.08
N VAL A 224 -8.53 -94.70 52.14
CA VAL A 224 -9.52 -93.97 51.34
C VAL A 224 -9.64 -92.57 51.95
N GLY A 225 -8.75 -91.66 51.53
CA GLY A 225 -8.78 -90.24 51.91
C GLY A 225 -9.41 -89.41 50.80
N ARG A 226 -10.70 -89.12 50.96
CA ARG A 226 -11.51 -88.27 50.07
C ARG A 226 -11.09 -86.80 50.24
N TRP A 227 -10.28 -86.26 49.34
CA TRP A 227 -9.98 -84.82 49.29
C TRP A 227 -11.13 -84.08 48.59
N ALA A 228 -12.01 -83.46 49.36
CA ALA A 228 -13.00 -82.53 48.84
C ALA A 228 -12.35 -81.17 48.58
N TYR A 229 -12.25 -80.79 47.31
CA TYR A 229 -11.89 -79.45 46.87
C TYR A 229 -12.99 -78.46 47.32
N ARG A 230 -12.63 -77.46 48.13
CA ARG A 230 -13.47 -76.30 48.43
C ARG A 230 -13.05 -75.16 47.49
N PRO A 231 -13.89 -74.67 46.56
CA PRO A 231 -13.55 -73.53 45.72
C PRO A 231 -13.56 -72.22 46.55
N PRO A 232 -12.73 -71.23 46.20
CA PRO A 232 -12.75 -69.93 46.87
C PRO A 232 -13.94 -69.08 46.39
N SER A 233 -14.60 -68.43 47.35
CA SER A 233 -15.73 -67.51 47.13
C SER A 233 -15.26 -66.22 46.44
N PRO A 234 -16.04 -65.62 45.51
CA PRO A 234 -15.69 -64.38 44.86
C PRO A 234 -16.02 -63.20 45.77
N ASN A 235 -15.04 -62.33 46.07
CA ASN A 235 -15.30 -61.04 46.70
C ASN A 235 -15.05 -59.90 45.71
N HIS A 236 -16.07 -59.05 45.62
CA HIS A 236 -16.06 -57.68 45.13
C HIS A 236 -15.06 -56.80 45.88
N GLN A 237 -14.18 -56.09 45.16
CA GLN A 237 -14.16 -54.62 45.02
C GLN A 237 -12.94 -54.19 44.20
#